data_AF-A0AAQ3NP70-F1
#
_entry.id   AF-A0AAQ3NP70-F1
#
_cell.length_a   1.000
_cell.length_b   1.000
_cell.length_c   1.000
_cell.angle_alpha   90.00
_cell.angle_beta   90.00
_cell.angle_gamma   90.00
#
_symmetry.space_group_name_H-M   'P 1'
#
loop_
_entity.id
_entity.type
_entity.pdbx_description
1 polymer ?
#
loop_
_entity_poly.entity_id
_entity_poly.type
_entity_poly.pdbx_seq_one_letter_code
_entity_poly.pdbx_strand_id
1 'polypeptide(L)'
;MERILERYERHSYAEKQEGAGDQPPNENWAIEHEKLKARVEVLQRHQRNFMGEELDNINLRGLQSLEQQLDSALKHIRSRKNQAMHESISELQKKDKALRERNNLLAKKIKEKEKALVPQEREGLLNIGDVTSLMVTKPLESLNIRGSPEARCNEGTPTSTQPKTTIPPWMMTLPTDE
;
A
#
# COMPACT_ATOMS: atom_id res chain seq x y z
N MET A 1 -16.78 51.12 -58.47
CA MET A 1 -15.80 50.18 -57.91
C MET A 1 -16.41 49.35 -56.79
N GLU A 2 -16.98 49.99 -55.76
CA GLU A 2 -17.53 49.35 -54.55
C GLU A 2 -18.56 48.24 -54.83
N ARG A 3 -19.52 48.47 -55.74
CA ARG A 3 -20.53 47.44 -56.12
C ARG A 3 -19.96 46.19 -56.81
N ILE A 4 -18.72 46.26 -57.29
CA ILE A 4 -18.01 45.11 -57.88
C ILE A 4 -17.26 44.38 -56.78
N LEU A 5 -16.62 45.11 -55.87
CA LEU A 5 -15.94 44.55 -54.69
C LEU A 5 -16.93 43.85 -53.75
N GLU A 6 -18.08 44.47 -53.47
CA GLU A 6 -19.12 43.90 -52.61
C GLU A 6 -19.71 42.61 -53.20
N ARG A 7 -19.88 42.53 -54.53
CA ARG A 7 -20.30 41.30 -55.20
C ARG A 7 -19.24 40.22 -55.09
N TYR A 8 -17.98 40.57 -55.31
CA TYR A 8 -16.87 39.63 -55.21
C TYR A 8 -16.71 39.07 -53.79
N GLU A 9 -16.88 39.94 -52.79
CA GLU A 9 -16.86 39.56 -51.37
C GLU A 9 -18.01 38.61 -51.03
N ARG A 10 -19.25 38.94 -51.42
CA ARG A 10 -20.40 38.04 -51.20
C ARG A 10 -20.23 36.68 -51.86
N HIS A 11 -19.71 36.62 -53.09
CA HIS A 11 -19.49 35.36 -53.80
C HIS A 11 -18.33 34.55 -53.20
N SER A 12 -17.23 35.19 -52.79
CA SER A 12 -16.10 34.52 -52.15
C SER A 12 -16.45 33.94 -50.76
N TYR A 13 -17.28 34.64 -49.98
CA TYR A 13 -17.74 34.14 -48.69
C TYR A 13 -18.78 33.02 -48.83
N ALA A 14 -19.69 33.11 -49.81
CA ALA A 14 -20.65 32.06 -50.09
C ALA A 14 -19.96 30.77 -50.56
N GLU A 15 -18.94 30.86 -51.41
CA GLU A 15 -18.15 29.72 -51.89
C GLU A 15 -17.32 29.07 -50.77
N LYS A 16 -16.80 29.87 -49.82
CA LYS A 16 -16.15 29.35 -48.61
C LYS A 16 -17.12 28.68 -47.63
N GLN A 17 -18.38 29.11 -47.57
CA GLN A 17 -19.41 28.47 -46.74
C GLN A 17 -19.97 27.20 -47.38
N GLU A 18 -20.13 27.17 -48.71
CA GLU A 18 -20.53 25.96 -49.44
C GLU A 18 -19.40 24.92 -49.50
N GLY A 19 -18.14 25.34 -49.37
CA GLY A 19 -16.96 24.49 -49.17
C GLY A 19 -16.66 24.09 -47.72
N ALA A 20 -17.49 24.49 -46.73
CA ALA A 20 -17.25 24.22 -45.31
C ALA A 20 -17.37 22.73 -44.91
N GLY A 21 -17.71 21.85 -45.87
CA GLY A 21 -17.61 20.41 -45.71
C GLY A 21 -16.19 19.85 -45.81
N ASP A 22 -15.21 20.67 -46.24
CA ASP A 22 -13.86 20.22 -46.57
C ASP A 22 -12.78 21.04 -45.83
N GLN A 23 -12.98 21.26 -44.52
CA GLN A 23 -11.84 21.61 -43.67
C GLN A 23 -10.84 20.44 -43.76
N PRO A 24 -9.59 20.66 -44.19
CA PRO A 24 -8.65 19.55 -44.33
C PRO A 24 -8.55 18.84 -42.97
N PRO A 25 -8.55 17.49 -42.91
CA PRO A 25 -8.49 16.74 -41.66
C PRO A 25 -7.41 17.25 -40.70
N ASN A 26 -6.32 17.77 -41.27
CA ASN A 26 -5.17 18.33 -40.58
C ASN A 26 -5.47 19.62 -39.77
N GLU A 27 -6.31 20.53 -40.26
CA GLU A 27 -6.69 21.72 -39.48
C GLU A 27 -7.60 21.37 -38.31
N ASN A 28 -8.48 20.38 -38.50
CA ASN A 28 -9.32 19.88 -37.42
C ASN A 28 -8.47 19.23 -36.31
N TRP A 29 -7.43 18.46 -36.67
CA TRP A 29 -6.47 17.91 -35.71
C TRP A 29 -5.69 18.99 -34.95
N ALA A 30 -5.28 20.07 -35.62
CA ALA A 30 -4.58 21.19 -34.97
C ALA A 30 -5.48 21.89 -33.94
N ILE A 31 -6.75 22.14 -34.28
CA ILE A 31 -7.72 22.76 -33.38
C ILE A 31 -8.02 21.84 -32.17
N GLU A 32 -8.23 20.55 -32.41
CA GLU A 32 -8.47 19.58 -31.32
C GLU A 32 -7.25 19.41 -30.43
N HIS A 33 -6.04 19.43 -31.00
CA HIS A 33 -4.80 19.42 -30.23
C HIS A 33 -4.67 20.66 -29.33
N GLU A 34 -4.92 21.87 -29.85
CA GLU A 34 -4.89 23.11 -29.05
C GLU A 34 -5.94 23.08 -27.92
N LYS A 35 -7.16 22.59 -28.21
CA LYS A 35 -8.20 22.39 -27.18
C LYS A 35 -7.75 21.42 -26.09
N LEU A 36 -7.14 20.29 -26.48
CA LEU A 36 -6.66 19.29 -25.53
C LEU A 36 -5.53 19.85 -24.67
N LYS A 37 -4.59 20.56 -25.29
CA LYS A 37 -3.47 21.23 -24.61
C LYS A 37 -3.98 22.24 -23.57
N ALA A 38 -4.93 23.09 -23.94
CA ALA A 38 -5.55 24.04 -23.01
C ALA A 38 -6.22 23.32 -21.82
N ARG A 39 -6.89 22.18 -22.04
CA ARG A 39 -7.47 21.36 -20.96
C ARG A 39 -6.40 20.81 -20.03
N VAL A 40 -5.29 20.29 -20.57
CA VAL A 40 -4.16 19.78 -19.77
C VAL A 40 -3.56 20.88 -18.91
N GLU A 41 -3.34 22.07 -19.48
CA GLU A 41 -2.80 23.22 -18.74
C GLU A 41 -3.71 23.65 -17.57
N VAL A 42 -5.04 23.65 -17.78
CA VAL A 42 -6.00 23.91 -16.71
C VAL A 42 -5.94 22.86 -15.61
N LEU A 43 -5.88 21.56 -15.97
CA LEU A 43 -5.76 20.48 -14.99
C LEU A 43 -4.46 20.55 -14.20
N GLN A 44 -3.34 20.83 -14.86
CA GLN A 44 -2.05 21.01 -14.19
C GLN A 44 -2.06 22.20 -13.23
N ARG A 45 -2.68 23.32 -13.63
CA ARG A 45 -2.87 24.47 -12.74
C ARG A 45 -3.72 24.10 -11.52
N HIS A 46 -4.81 23.37 -11.70
CA HIS A 46 -5.61 22.88 -10.58
C HIS A 46 -4.81 21.97 -9.65
N GLN A 47 -3.98 21.07 -10.19
CA GLN A 47 -3.11 20.22 -9.39
C GLN A 47 -2.15 21.04 -8.52
N ARG A 48 -1.48 22.04 -9.11
CA ARG A 48 -0.61 22.98 -8.37
C ARG A 48 -1.38 23.73 -7.28
N ASN A 49 -2.58 24.22 -7.59
CA ASN A 49 -3.45 24.86 -6.59
C ASN A 49 -3.78 23.92 -5.43
N PHE A 50 -4.14 22.65 -5.70
CA PHE A 50 -4.40 21.66 -4.64
C PHE A 50 -3.14 21.34 -3.81
N MET A 51 -1.96 21.52 -4.38
CA MET A 51 -0.67 21.41 -3.69
C MET A 51 -0.28 22.69 -2.93
N GLY A 52 -1.08 23.74 -3.00
CA GLY A 52 -0.82 25.03 -2.34
C GLY A 52 0.11 25.96 -3.12
N GLU A 53 0.31 25.72 -4.42
CA GLU A 53 1.15 26.52 -5.31
C GLU A 53 0.30 27.49 -6.16
N GLU A 54 0.90 28.59 -6.64
CA GLU A 54 0.28 29.56 -7.57
C GLU A 54 -1.09 30.15 -7.11
N LEU A 55 -1.30 30.27 -5.79
CA LEU A 55 -2.58 30.71 -5.21
C LEU A 55 -2.87 32.20 -5.39
N ASP A 56 -1.87 33.02 -5.69
CA ASP A 56 -2.01 34.49 -5.81
C ASP A 56 -3.03 34.92 -6.87
N ASN A 57 -3.25 34.08 -7.88
CA ASN A 57 -4.19 34.32 -8.98
C ASN A 57 -5.64 33.92 -8.63
N ILE A 58 -5.87 33.31 -7.47
CA ILE A 58 -7.17 32.82 -7.02
C ILE A 58 -7.82 33.87 -6.12
N ASN A 59 -9.06 34.25 -6.43
CA ASN A 59 -9.81 35.15 -5.56
C ASN A 59 -10.24 34.45 -4.24
N LEU A 60 -10.61 35.25 -3.23
CA LEU A 60 -10.96 34.74 -1.89
C LEU A 60 -12.04 33.64 -1.92
N ARG A 61 -13.07 33.80 -2.77
CA ARG A 61 -14.14 32.79 -2.90
C ARG A 61 -13.62 31.48 -3.50
N GLY A 62 -12.75 31.57 -4.50
CA GLY A 62 -12.08 30.41 -5.09
C GLY A 62 -11.21 29.69 -4.07
N LEU A 63 -10.49 30.44 -3.22
CA LEU A 63 -9.66 29.87 -2.17
C LEU A 63 -10.49 29.14 -1.10
N GLN A 64 -11.62 29.72 -0.67
CA GLN A 64 -12.56 29.05 0.24
C GLN A 64 -13.14 27.76 -0.37
N SER A 65 -13.47 27.78 -1.65
CA SER A 65 -13.94 26.58 -2.36
C SER A 65 -12.86 25.50 -2.43
N LEU A 66 -11.61 25.90 -2.68
CA LEU A 66 -10.46 25.00 -2.74
C LEU A 66 -10.22 24.33 -1.39
N GLU A 67 -10.24 25.11 -0.31
CA GLU A 67 -10.12 24.63 1.07
C GLU A 67 -11.24 23.61 1.40
N GLN A 68 -12.50 23.95 1.12
CA GLN A 68 -13.63 23.06 1.36
C GLN A 68 -13.52 21.74 0.58
N GLN A 69 -13.01 21.80 -0.66
CA GLN A 69 -12.80 20.62 -1.49
C GLN A 69 -11.71 19.72 -0.91
N LEU A 70 -10.58 20.31 -0.49
CA LEU A 70 -9.49 19.57 0.16
C LEU A 70 -9.95 18.93 1.46
N ASP A 71 -10.66 19.66 2.31
CA ASP A 71 -11.21 19.14 3.57
C ASP A 71 -12.15 17.97 3.36
N SER A 72 -13.04 18.09 2.38
CA SER A 72 -14.02 17.04 2.06
C SER A 72 -13.34 15.78 1.51
N ALA A 73 -12.36 15.95 0.62
CA ALA A 73 -11.56 14.86 0.08
C ALA A 73 -10.73 14.16 1.18
N LEU A 74 -10.11 14.94 2.07
CA LEU A 74 -9.32 14.43 3.17
C LEU A 74 -10.18 13.61 4.16
N LYS A 75 -11.38 14.09 4.48
CA LYS A 75 -12.37 13.35 5.28
C LYS A 75 -12.74 12.02 4.61
N HIS A 76 -13.00 12.03 3.31
CA HIS A 76 -13.29 10.80 2.55
C HIS A 76 -12.13 9.82 2.56
N ILE A 77 -10.90 10.28 2.32
CA ILE A 77 -9.70 9.44 2.33
C ILE A 77 -9.49 8.79 3.70
N ARG A 78 -9.59 9.57 4.79
CA ARG A 78 -9.48 9.03 6.16
C ARG A 78 -10.57 8.02 6.46
N SER A 79 -11.82 8.33 6.10
CA SER A 79 -12.96 7.41 6.29
C SER A 79 -12.70 6.08 5.58
N ARG A 80 -12.31 6.12 4.31
CA ARG A 80 -12.01 4.92 3.52
C ARG A 80 -10.84 4.12 4.10
N LYS A 81 -9.77 4.79 4.54
CA LYS A 81 -8.62 4.14 5.18
C LYS A 81 -9.02 3.46 6.48
N ASN A 82 -9.80 4.13 7.32
CA ASN A 82 -10.27 3.58 8.59
C ASN A 82 -11.20 2.38 8.35
N GLN A 83 -12.12 2.49 7.38
CA GLN A 83 -13.01 1.41 7.00
C GLN A 83 -12.23 0.15 6.60
N ALA A 84 -11.27 0.29 5.68
CA ALA A 84 -10.42 -0.84 5.24
C ALA A 84 -9.61 -1.45 6.40
N MET A 85 -9.12 -0.62 7.33
CA MET A 85 -8.43 -1.08 8.53
C MET A 85 -9.35 -1.88 9.46
N HIS A 86 -10.57 -1.39 9.71
CA HIS A 86 -11.55 -2.09 10.53
C HIS A 86 -11.99 -3.42 9.93
N GLU A 87 -12.14 -3.48 8.60
CA GLU A 87 -12.42 -4.72 7.87
C GLU A 87 -11.29 -5.73 8.09
N SER A 88 -10.02 -5.32 7.89
CA SER A 88 -8.85 -6.17 8.12
C SER A 88 -8.75 -6.69 9.56
N ILE A 89 -8.96 -5.81 10.55
CA ILE A 89 -8.98 -6.20 11.97
C ILE A 89 -10.09 -7.23 12.22
N SER A 90 -11.28 -7.01 11.68
CA SER A 90 -12.43 -7.90 11.87
C SER A 90 -12.17 -9.28 11.25
N GLU A 91 -11.55 -9.33 10.08
CA GLU A 91 -11.15 -10.58 9.44
C GLU A 91 -10.12 -11.36 10.29
N LEU A 92 -9.10 -10.66 10.81
CA LEU A 92 -8.08 -11.28 11.65
C LEU A 92 -8.67 -11.79 12.97
N GLN A 93 -9.56 -11.03 13.61
CA GLN A 93 -10.26 -11.46 14.82
C GLN A 93 -11.12 -12.72 14.58
N LYS A 94 -11.80 -12.82 13.44
CA LYS A 94 -12.55 -14.02 13.05
C LYS A 94 -11.62 -15.23 12.88
N LYS A 95 -10.48 -15.04 12.21
CA LYS A 95 -9.48 -16.11 12.02
C LYS A 95 -8.89 -16.58 13.35
N ASP A 96 -8.52 -15.64 14.22
CA ASP A 96 -8.01 -15.93 15.55
C ASP A 96 -9.02 -16.71 16.41
N LYS A 97 -10.29 -16.29 16.41
CA LYS A 97 -11.36 -17.03 17.10
C LYS A 97 -11.49 -18.48 16.58
N ALA A 98 -11.55 -18.66 15.26
CA ALA A 98 -11.66 -19.99 14.66
C ALA A 98 -10.45 -20.90 14.96
N LEU A 99 -9.23 -20.32 15.01
CA LEU A 99 -8.03 -21.05 15.38
C LEU A 99 -8.04 -21.44 16.87
N ARG A 100 -8.44 -20.53 17.77
CA ARG A 100 -8.61 -20.84 19.19
C ARG A 100 -9.62 -21.95 19.42
N GLU A 101 -10.76 -21.92 18.72
CA GLU A 101 -11.77 -22.98 18.79
C GLU A 101 -11.21 -24.34 18.32
N ARG A 102 -10.50 -24.38 17.18
CA ARG A 102 -9.84 -25.60 16.70
C ARG A 102 -8.78 -26.11 17.68
N ASN A 103 -7.95 -25.24 18.22
CA ASN A 103 -6.92 -25.62 19.19
C ASN A 103 -7.55 -26.21 20.45
N ASN A 104 -8.61 -25.58 20.98
CA ASN A 104 -9.37 -26.09 22.12
C ASN A 104 -9.95 -27.48 21.86
N LEU A 105 -10.49 -27.73 20.66
CA LEU A 105 -11.00 -29.05 20.28
C LEU A 105 -9.88 -30.11 20.22
N LEU A 106 -8.72 -29.76 19.67
CA LEU A 106 -7.57 -30.66 19.63
C LEU A 106 -7.04 -30.95 21.03
N ALA A 107 -6.92 -29.93 21.89
CA ALA A 107 -6.49 -30.10 23.28
C ALA A 107 -7.44 -31.04 24.06
N LYS A 108 -8.76 -30.94 23.83
CA LYS A 108 -9.73 -31.88 24.42
C LYS A 108 -9.52 -33.31 23.90
N LYS A 109 -9.37 -33.50 22.59
CA LYS A 109 -9.10 -34.82 21.99
C LYS A 109 -7.81 -35.44 22.50
N ILE A 110 -6.75 -34.64 22.71
CA ILE A 110 -5.48 -35.12 23.27
C ILE A 110 -5.70 -35.60 24.70
N LYS A 111 -6.37 -34.80 25.54
CA LYS A 111 -6.69 -35.19 26.93
C LYS A 111 -7.56 -36.45 27.02
N GLU A 112 -8.51 -36.63 26.10
CA GLU A 112 -9.33 -37.84 26.01
C GLU A 112 -8.50 -39.07 25.64
N LYS A 113 -7.60 -38.95 24.65
CA LYS A 113 -6.70 -40.04 24.25
C LYS A 113 -5.71 -40.42 25.35
N GLU A 114 -5.16 -39.42 26.07
CA GLU A 114 -4.28 -39.65 27.21
C GLU A 114 -5.00 -40.43 28.31
N LYS A 115 -6.24 -40.03 28.65
CA LYS A 115 -7.08 -40.77 29.61
C LYS A 115 -7.43 -42.19 29.14
N ALA A 116 -7.56 -42.42 27.83
CA ALA A 116 -7.83 -43.74 27.26
C ALA A 116 -6.59 -44.65 27.21
N LEU A 117 -5.38 -44.08 27.30
CA LEU A 117 -4.12 -44.84 27.35
C LEU A 117 -3.77 -45.28 28.79
N VAL A 118 -4.23 -44.53 29.80
CA VAL A 118 -3.97 -44.78 31.22
C VAL A 118 -4.54 -46.11 31.79
N PRO A 119 -5.58 -46.77 31.24
CA PRO A 119 -5.99 -48.09 31.72
C PRO A 119 -5.07 -49.25 31.34
N GLN A 120 -4.11 -49.07 30.42
CA GLN A 120 -3.29 -50.20 29.90
C GLN A 120 -1.87 -50.30 30.51
N GLU A 121 -1.38 -49.29 31.23
CA GLU A 121 -0.03 -49.33 31.84
C GLU A 121 -0.01 -49.78 33.32
N ARG A 122 -1.16 -50.12 33.91
CA ARG A 122 -1.23 -50.58 35.32
C ARG A 122 -1.32 -52.09 35.54
N GLU A 123 -1.44 -52.90 34.49
CA GLU A 123 -1.41 -54.37 34.58
C GLU A 123 -0.14 -54.92 33.94
N GLY A 124 1.00 -54.66 34.58
CA GLY A 124 2.26 -55.29 34.16
C GLY A 124 3.46 -54.48 34.52
N LEU A 125 3.77 -54.37 35.82
CA LEU A 125 5.14 -54.24 36.37
C LEU A 125 5.05 -54.25 37.91
N LEU A 126 4.53 -55.36 38.44
CA LEU A 126 5.01 -55.87 39.72
C LEU A 126 6.19 -56.79 39.39
N ASN A 127 7.38 -56.22 39.23
CA ASN A 127 8.59 -56.96 39.52
C ASN A 127 9.73 -56.01 39.92
N ILE A 128 10.08 -56.18 41.18
CA ILE A 128 11.17 -55.63 41.97
C ILE A 128 12.51 -55.73 41.23
N GLY A 129 13.34 -54.70 41.36
CA GLY A 129 14.80 -54.82 41.21
C GLY A 129 15.45 -53.71 40.38
N ASP A 130 16.08 -52.78 41.08
CA ASP A 130 17.36 -52.16 40.69
C ASP A 130 17.45 -51.46 39.31
N VAL A 131 17.29 -50.14 39.28
CA VAL A 131 18.40 -49.18 39.32
C VAL A 131 17.90 -47.78 38.96
N THR A 132 18.02 -46.88 39.93
CA THR A 132 18.08 -45.45 39.72
C THR A 132 19.16 -45.14 38.67
N SER A 133 18.77 -44.77 37.45
CA SER A 133 19.71 -44.33 36.41
C SER A 133 19.26 -43.04 35.73
N LEU A 134 19.74 -41.95 36.33
CA LEU A 134 20.25 -40.74 35.67
C LEU A 134 19.29 -39.92 34.79
N MET A 135 18.59 -39.03 35.47
CA MET A 135 18.30 -37.68 34.97
C MET A 135 19.62 -36.97 34.62
N VAL A 136 20.04 -37.02 33.35
CA VAL A 136 21.04 -36.09 32.79
C VAL A 136 20.50 -35.55 31.48
N THR A 137 19.71 -34.48 31.57
CA THR A 137 19.36 -33.64 30.43
C THR A 137 20.57 -32.79 30.06
N LYS A 138 21.22 -33.11 28.93
CA LYS A 138 22.20 -32.22 28.27
C LYS A 138 21.44 -31.19 27.40
N PRO A 139 21.69 -29.88 27.54
CA PRO A 139 21.06 -28.87 26.68
C PRO A 139 21.57 -28.96 25.23
N LEU A 140 20.68 -28.75 24.27
CA LEU A 140 20.93 -28.73 22.83
C LEU A 140 21.98 -27.68 22.44
N GLU A 141 23.02 -28.12 21.72
CA GLU A 141 23.96 -27.25 21.02
C GLU A 141 23.27 -26.62 19.79
N SER A 142 23.30 -25.29 19.71
CA SER A 142 22.78 -24.52 18.58
C SER A 142 23.63 -24.73 17.32
N LEU A 143 23.03 -25.23 16.25
CA LEU A 143 23.63 -25.27 14.92
C LEU A 143 23.88 -23.83 14.41
N ASN A 144 25.12 -23.37 14.49
CA ASN A 144 25.62 -22.27 13.65
C ASN A 144 26.18 -22.90 12.36
N ILE A 145 25.33 -23.00 11.33
CA ILE A 145 25.78 -23.38 9.98
C ILE A 145 26.55 -22.18 9.40
N ARG A 146 27.88 -22.25 9.45
CA ARG A 146 28.80 -21.35 8.76
C ARG A 146 29.91 -22.15 8.06
N GLY A 147 30.01 -21.98 6.73
CA GLY A 147 31.15 -22.32 5.86
C GLY A 147 30.70 -23.02 4.56
N SER A 148 30.65 -22.35 3.39
CA SER A 148 31.71 -22.00 2.40
C SER A 148 31.75 -23.01 1.23
N PRO A 149 32.33 -22.79 0.02
CA PRO A 149 32.81 -21.56 -0.65
C PRO A 149 32.37 -21.41 -2.15
N GLU A 150 32.87 -20.35 -2.83
CA GLU A 150 32.99 -20.14 -4.31
C GLU A 150 31.69 -19.79 -5.10
N ALA A 151 31.61 -18.77 -5.97
CA ALA A 151 32.62 -18.05 -6.74
C ALA A 151 32.14 -16.63 -7.15
N ARG A 152 33.12 -15.82 -7.56
CA ARG A 152 33.06 -14.53 -8.30
C ARG A 152 33.29 -13.27 -7.46
N CYS A 153 34.55 -12.83 -7.45
CA CYS A 153 34.95 -11.47 -7.07
C CYS A 153 35.30 -10.67 -8.33
N ASN A 154 34.75 -9.46 -8.41
CA ASN A 154 35.39 -8.34 -9.10
C ASN A 154 35.22 -7.08 -8.23
N GLU A 155 36.37 -6.57 -7.79
CA GLU A 155 36.76 -5.18 -7.48
C GLU A 155 36.09 -4.36 -6.33
N GLY A 156 36.97 -3.76 -5.51
CA GLY A 156 36.71 -2.45 -4.88
C GLY A 156 36.74 -2.37 -3.33
N THR A 157 37.95 -2.29 -2.76
CA THR A 157 38.37 -1.47 -1.58
C THR A 157 37.71 -1.68 -0.18
N PRO A 158 38.51 -1.77 0.92
CA PRO A 158 37.99 -2.06 2.27
C PRO A 158 37.82 -0.82 3.15
N THR A 159 36.77 -0.74 3.99
CA THR A 159 36.87 -0.22 5.38
C THR A 159 35.60 -0.42 6.24
N SER A 160 35.83 -1.02 7.42
CA SER A 160 35.21 -0.80 8.73
C SER A 160 33.71 -1.06 8.98
N THR A 161 33.50 -2.15 9.72
CA THR A 161 32.33 -2.66 10.45
C THR A 161 31.69 -1.66 11.43
N GLN A 162 30.36 -1.49 11.35
CA GLN A 162 29.43 -1.53 12.49
C GLN A 162 28.01 -1.88 11.99
N PRO A 163 27.35 -2.95 12.49
CA PRO A 163 25.92 -3.14 12.26
C PRO A 163 25.14 -2.20 13.17
N LYS A 164 24.67 -1.06 12.65
CA LYS A 164 23.66 -0.24 13.33
C LYS A 164 22.30 -0.95 13.23
N THR A 165 21.91 -1.65 14.29
CA THR A 165 20.51 -2.01 14.54
C THR A 165 19.77 -0.73 14.94
N THR A 166 19.29 0.01 13.94
CA THR A 166 18.40 1.15 14.16
C THR A 166 17.05 0.62 14.63
N ILE A 167 16.86 0.58 15.95
CA ILE A 167 15.56 0.28 16.56
C ILE A 167 14.63 1.46 16.25
N PRO A 168 13.43 1.22 15.68
CA PRO A 168 12.55 2.30 15.28
C PRO A 168 11.96 3.05 16.51
N PRO A 169 11.65 4.35 16.40
CA PRO A 169 11.35 5.23 17.54
C PRO A 169 10.16 4.79 18.41
N TRP A 170 9.22 4.02 17.87
CA TRP A 170 8.05 3.50 18.61
C TRP A 170 8.40 2.38 19.60
N MET A 171 9.59 1.78 19.50
CA MET A 171 10.08 0.75 20.42
C MET A 171 10.84 1.33 21.63
N MET A 172 11.14 2.62 21.64
CA MET A 172 11.75 3.29 22.79
C MET A 172 10.62 3.69 23.75
N THR A 173 10.26 2.80 24.67
CA THR A 173 9.43 3.19 25.82
C THR A 173 10.35 3.84 26.85
N LEU A 174 10.25 5.17 26.97
CA LEU A 174 10.95 5.92 28.02
C LEU A 174 10.39 5.51 29.38
N PRO A 175 11.22 5.19 30.38
CA PRO A 175 10.78 5.08 31.76
C PRO A 175 10.19 6.43 32.22
N THR A 176 9.02 6.37 32.81
CA THR A 176 8.48 7.46 33.63
C THR A 176 9.20 7.40 34.96
N ASP A 177 10.02 8.41 35.26
CA ASP A 177 10.62 8.57 36.58
C ASP A 177 9.51 8.98 37.58
N GLU A 178 9.33 8.17 38.63
CA GLU A 178 8.79 8.58 39.94
C GLU A 178 9.95 8.94 40.88
#